data_AF-A0A656Z5P5-F1
#
_entry.id   AF-A0A656Z5P5-F1
#
_cell.length_a   1.000
_cell.length_b   1.000
_cell.length_c   1.000
_cell.angle_alpha   90.00
_cell.angle_beta   90.00
_cell.angle_gamma   90.00
#
_symmetry.space_group_name_H-M   'P 1'
#
loop_
_entity.id
_entity.type
_entity.pdbx_description
1 polymer ?
#
loop_
_entity_poly.entity_id
_entity_poly.type
_entity_poly.pdbx_seq_one_letter_code
_entity_poly.pdbx_strand_id
1 'polypeptide(L)' 'MLSDAIRLASNLGEARVRVSLEVWPGMFHVWHLLAGILPEADQALRNAVRFLEEALVLAMTERA' A
#
# COMPACT_ATOMS: atom_id res chain seq x y z
N MET A 1 13.12 6.29 -5.12
CA MET A 1 12.10 5.36 -4.62
C MET A 1 11.10 6.03 -3.68
N LEU A 2 11.50 6.58 -2.53
CA LEU A 2 10.52 7.29 -1.67
C LEU A 2 9.90 8.51 -2.36
N SER A 3 10.73 9.38 -2.96
CA SER A 3 10.27 10.52 -3.77
C SER A 3 9.35 10.09 -4.93
N ASP A 4 9.66 8.97 -5.58
CA ASP A 4 8.84 8.42 -6.67
C ASP A 4 7.48 7.94 -6.18
N ALA A 5 7.44 7.25 -5.03
CA ALA A 5 6.20 6.81 -4.40
C ALA A 5 5.31 8.00 -3.99
N ILE A 6 5.92 9.05 -3.43
CA ILE A 6 5.23 10.31 -3.09
C ILE A 6 4.65 10.96 -4.36
N ARG A 7 5.45 11.08 -5.42
CA ARG A 7 5.01 11.67 -6.69
C ARG A 7 3.89 10.86 -7.34
N LEU A 8 3.97 9.53 -7.31
CA LEU A 8 2.92 8.66 -7.82
C LEU A 8 1.61 8.83 -7.04
N ALA A 9 1.68 8.81 -5.70
CA ALA A 9 0.51 8.99 -4.86
C ALA A 9 -0.15 10.37 -5.06
N SER A 10 0.65 11.44 -5.20
CA SER A 10 0.15 12.79 -5.52
C SER A 10 -0.62 12.79 -6.84
N ASN A 11 0.00 12.29 -7.92
CA ASN A 11 -0.62 12.26 -9.24
C ASN A 11 -1.91 11.44 -9.27
N LEU A 12 -1.95 10.30 -8.58
CA LEU A 12 -3.15 9.47 -8.46
C LEU A 12 -4.26 10.18 -7.68
N GLY A 13 -3.90 10.84 -6.58
CA GLY A 13 -4.84 11.64 -5.77
C GLY A 13 -5.44 12.80 -6.57
N GLU A 14 -4.62 13.54 -7.32
CA GLU A 14 -5.08 14.61 -8.23
C GLU A 14 -6.04 14.08 -9.31
N ALA A 15 -5.79 12.88 -9.82
CA ALA A 15 -6.65 12.19 -10.77
C ALA A 15 -7.91 11.55 -10.13
N ARG A 16 -8.15 11.77 -8.83
CA ARG A 16 -9.26 11.17 -8.05
C ARG A 16 -9.26 9.63 -8.05
N VAL A 17 -8.09 9.02 -8.23
CA VAL A 17 -7.93 7.57 -8.04
C VAL A 17 -7.79 7.30 -6.55
N ARG A 18 -8.55 6.34 -6.02
CA ARG A 18 -8.40 5.87 -4.64
C ARG A 18 -6.99 5.31 -4.46
N VAL A 19 -6.20 5.97 -3.62
CA VAL A 19 -4.79 5.66 -3.38
C VAL A 19 -4.48 5.80 -1.89
N SER A 20 -3.55 4.96 -1.40
CA SER A 20 -2.96 5.08 -0.07
C SER A 20 -1.43 5.04 -0.21
N LEU A 21 -0.73 5.86 0.58
CA LEU A 21 0.73 5.85 0.69
C LEU A 21 1.12 5.71 2.16
N GLU A 22 1.81 4.61 2.48
CA GLU A 22 2.40 4.39 3.80
C GLU A 22 3.91 4.63 3.74
N VAL A 23 4.40 5.64 4.47
CA VAL A 23 5.83 5.89 4.63
C VAL A 23 6.29 5.24 5.92
N TRP A 24 7.31 4.39 5.84
CA TRP A 24 7.84 3.63 6.96
C TRP A 24 9.23 4.15 7.37
N PRO A 25 9.34 4.94 8.44
CA PRO A 25 10.62 5.49 8.89
C PRO A 25 11.62 4.38 9.22
N GLY A 26 12.87 4.55 8.78
CA GLY A 26 13.96 3.61 9.07
C GLY A 26 13.98 2.33 8.22
N MET A 27 12.98 2.11 7.35
CA MET A 27 12.95 0.96 6.46
C MET A 27 13.75 1.22 5.17
N PHE A 28 14.62 0.27 4.82
CA PHE A 28 15.38 0.26 3.57
C PHE A 28 14.56 -0.39 2.44
N HIS A 29 14.97 -0.26 1.19
CA HIS A 29 14.21 -0.78 0.04
C HIS A 29 13.87 -2.29 0.13
N VAL A 30 12.59 -2.64 -0.10
CA VAL A 30 12.06 -4.02 -0.08
C VAL A 30 12.33 -4.82 1.21
N TRP A 31 12.32 -4.14 2.36
CA TRP A 31 12.35 -4.79 3.68
C TRP A 31 11.27 -5.87 3.88
N HIS A 32 10.18 -5.83 3.11
CA HIS A 32 9.12 -6.84 3.02
C HIS A 32 9.64 -8.28 2.82
N LEU A 33 10.80 -8.47 2.19
CA LEU A 33 11.42 -9.80 2.01
C LEU A 33 11.83 -10.46 3.33
N LEU A 34 11.88 -9.71 4.42
CA LEU A 34 12.16 -10.20 5.77
C LEU A 34 10.89 -10.55 6.56
N ALA A 35 9.76 -10.80 5.89
CA ALA A 35 8.55 -11.30 6.53
C ALA A 35 8.85 -12.56 7.37
N GLY A 36 8.28 -12.64 8.57
CA GLY A 36 8.57 -13.65 9.58
C GLY A 36 9.83 -13.41 10.41
N ILE A 37 10.64 -12.39 10.07
CA ILE A 37 11.84 -11.98 10.82
C ILE A 37 11.71 -10.54 11.31
N LEU A 38 11.22 -9.64 10.46
CA LEU A 38 11.03 -8.23 10.75
C LEU A 38 9.53 -7.92 10.96
N PRO A 39 9.09 -7.50 12.17
CA PRO A 39 7.68 -7.23 12.45
C PRO A 39 7.03 -6.21 11.50
N GLU A 40 7.78 -5.21 11.07
CA GLU A 40 7.35 -4.18 10.12
C GLU A 40 7.06 -4.76 8.73
N ALA A 41 7.82 -5.78 8.30
CA ALA A 41 7.55 -6.47 7.04
C ALA A 41 6.20 -7.20 7.11
N ASP A 42 5.95 -7.92 8.20
CA ASP A 42 4.68 -8.62 8.40
C ASP A 42 3.51 -7.64 8.49
N GLN A 43 3.71 -6.51 9.17
CA GLN A 43 2.68 -5.48 9.27
C GLN A 43 2.36 -4.84 7.93
N ALA A 44 3.38 -4.50 7.13
CA ALA A 44 3.18 -3.92 5.81
C ALA A 44 2.45 -4.88 4.87
N LEU A 45 2.76 -6.19 4.93
CA LEU A 45 2.03 -7.21 4.17
C LEU A 45 0.55 -7.33 4.61
N ARG A 46 0.27 -7.31 5.92
CA ARG A 46 -1.12 -7.28 6.42
C ARG A 46 -1.89 -6.05 5.94
N ASN A 47 -1.24 -4.88 5.90
CA ASN A 47 -1.85 -3.66 5.38
C ASN A 47 -2.17 -3.79 3.88
N ALA A 48 -1.26 -4.35 3.09
CA ALA A 48 -1.46 -4.60 1.67
C ALA A 48 -2.63 -5.59 1.41
N VAL A 49 -2.73 -6.67 2.19
CA VAL A 49 -3.85 -7.63 2.11
C VAL A 49 -5.18 -6.92 2.39
N ARG A 50 -5.27 -6.15 3.47
CA ARG A 50 -6.48 -5.39 3.81
C ARG A 50 -6.89 -4.43 2.69
N PHE A 51 -5.94 -3.72 2.10
CA PHE A 51 -6.20 -2.84 0.96
C PHE A 51 -6.81 -3.59 -0.23
N LEU A 52 -6.30 -4.79 -0.55
CA LEU A 52 -6.82 -5.62 -1.63
C LEU A 52 -8.23 -6.14 -1.32
N GLU A 53 -8.49 -6.61 -0.10
CA GLU A 53 -9.80 -7.07 0.34
C GLU A 53 -10.86 -5.96 0.21
N GLU A 54 -10.56 -4.76 0.72
CA GLU A 54 -11.45 -3.59 0.61
C GLU A 54 -11.72 -3.21 -0.86
N ALA A 55 -10.68 -3.23 -1.70
CA ALA A 55 -10.81 -2.91 -3.12
C ALA A 55 -11.67 -3.95 -3.87
N LEU A 56 -11.53 -5.23 -3.55
CA LEU A 56 -12.30 -6.32 -4.16
C LEU A 56 -13.77 -6.26 -3.74
N VAL A 57 -14.05 -6.03 -2.46
CA VAL A 57 -15.44 -5.90 -1.96
C VAL A 57 -16.15 -4.73 -2.63
N LEU A 58 -15.49 -3.58 -2.75
CA LEU A 58 -16.05 -2.42 -3.45
C LEU A 58 -16.36 -2.75 -4.92
N ALA A 59 -15.40 -3.37 -5.62
CA ALA A 59 -15.56 -3.73 -7.03
C ALA A 59 -16.66 -4.76 -7.28
N MET A 60 -16.94 -5.65 -6.31
CA MET A 60 -18.07 -6.58 -6.39
C MET A 60 -19.41 -5.88 -6.13
N THR A 61 -19.43 -4.92 -5.20
CA THR A 61 -20.65 -4.18 -4.84
C THR A 61 -21.09 -3.24 -5.96
N GLU A 62 -20.15 -2.57 -6.64
CA GLU A 62 -20.44 -1.69 -7.78
C GLU A 62 -20.97 -2.42 -9.04
N ARG A 63 -20.85 -3.74 -9.08
CA ARG A 63 -21.32 -4.58 -10.20
C ARG A 63 -22.69 -5.22 -9.98
N ALA A 64 -23.24 -5.14 -8.77
CA ALA A 64 -24.55 -5.68 -8.40
C ALA A 64 -25.65 -4.61 -8.54
#